data_AF-A0A507DFD1-F1
#
_entry.id   AF-A0A507DFD1-F1
#
_cell.length_a   1.000
_cell.length_b   1.000
_cell.length_c   1.000
_cell.angle_alpha   90.00
_cell.angle_beta   90.00
_cell.angle_gamma   90.00
#
_symmetry.space_group_name_H-M   'P 1'
#
loop_
_entity.id
_entity.type
_entity.pdbx_description
1 polymer ?
#
loop_
_entity_poly.entity_id
_entity_poly.type
_entity_poly.pdbx_seq_one_letter_code
_entity_poly.pdbx_strand_id
1 'polypeptide(L)'
;MATARLPSAEALCLSTILDDALAQLSVLDDLPGAADGRRTGRAARVAAERAGTARLLATAAQEMHQTATFTSLADAVRADSARRHALQLMLERDTAATHTLASRRLLLAREQALLADALADCVRRAQELRDAAAEAAVSAAVEQKFVRRETVAHEEAARMHCVSTENRLVEERGVWIKKIELEGLAHDKIMDFLTRQREEVERQVEEWMVKYEQDTESKASAIESIKHERATNVDKFEQLVQMYEELEHAMEEEKRKADDEKKLLMRQIQCARRIQRWWKKILEKKAAAKAKAKKPKGEKKKGKKK
;
A
#
# COMPACT_ATOMS: atom_id res chain seq x y z
N MET A 1 11.98 -67.68 -104.39
CA MET A 1 11.36 -69.01 -104.60
C MET A 1 12.11 -69.72 -105.71
N ALA A 2 12.33 -71.02 -105.56
CA ALA A 2 12.63 -71.92 -106.68
C ALA A 2 11.66 -73.10 -106.56
N THR A 3 10.93 -73.42 -107.63
CA THR A 3 10.09 -74.62 -107.70
C THR A 3 11.01 -75.81 -107.95
N ALA A 4 11.38 -76.52 -106.89
CA ALA A 4 12.19 -77.72 -106.96
C ALA A 4 11.44 -78.84 -107.71
N ARG A 5 11.67 -78.92 -109.02
CA ARG A 5 11.30 -80.09 -109.83
C ARG A 5 12.22 -81.25 -109.45
N LEU A 6 11.62 -82.37 -109.05
CA LEU A 6 12.36 -83.59 -108.76
C LEU A 6 12.86 -84.23 -110.07
N PRO A 7 14.01 -84.94 -110.05
CA PRO A 7 14.40 -85.85 -111.12
C PRO A 7 13.28 -86.86 -111.39
N SER A 8 13.00 -87.16 -112.67
CA SER A 8 11.85 -87.99 -113.07
C SER A 8 11.80 -89.37 -112.37
N ALA A 9 12.95 -90.02 -112.20
CA ALA A 9 13.05 -91.30 -111.50
C ALA A 9 12.72 -91.20 -110.00
N GLU A 10 13.08 -90.08 -109.35
CA GLU A 10 12.78 -89.83 -107.94
C GLU A 10 11.30 -89.48 -107.75
N ALA A 11 10.71 -88.70 -108.67
CA ALA A 11 9.29 -88.38 -108.66
C ALA A 11 8.40 -89.63 -108.78
N LEU A 12 8.77 -90.58 -109.66
CA LEU A 12 8.06 -91.86 -109.80
C LEU A 12 8.18 -92.72 -108.54
N CYS A 13 9.40 -92.90 -108.01
CA CYS A 13 9.64 -93.68 -106.79
C CYS A 13 8.86 -93.10 -105.59
N LEU A 14 8.93 -91.78 -105.40
CA LEU A 14 8.19 -91.10 -104.33
C LEU A 14 6.67 -91.14 -104.53
N SER A 15 6.15 -91.12 -105.77
CA SER A 15 4.71 -91.34 -105.96
C SER A 15 4.32 -92.76 -105.58
N THR A 16 5.06 -93.80 -105.98
CA THR A 16 4.72 -95.18 -105.56
C THR A 16 4.72 -95.36 -104.04
N ILE A 17 5.52 -94.58 -103.31
CA ILE A 17 5.51 -94.53 -101.84
C ILE A 17 4.28 -93.76 -101.30
N LEU A 18 3.81 -92.71 -101.98
CA LEU A 18 2.56 -92.01 -101.63
C LEU A 18 1.32 -92.87 -101.94
N ASP A 19 1.35 -93.63 -103.03
CA ASP A 19 0.28 -94.54 -103.44
C ASP A 19 0.18 -95.76 -102.49
N ASP A 20 1.32 -96.30 -102.03
CA ASP A 20 1.38 -97.28 -100.93
C ASP A 20 0.91 -96.68 -99.59
N ALA A 21 1.34 -95.45 -99.25
CA ALA A 21 0.86 -94.76 -98.05
C ALA A 21 -0.67 -94.50 -98.08
N LEU A 22 -1.25 -94.26 -99.27
CA LEU A 22 -2.70 -94.16 -99.46
C LEU A 22 -3.40 -95.51 -99.24
N ALA A 23 -2.83 -96.61 -99.75
CA ALA A 23 -3.34 -97.96 -99.50
C ALA A 23 -3.24 -98.37 -98.02
N GLN A 24 -2.17 -97.98 -97.33
CA GLN A 24 -2.02 -98.21 -95.88
C GLN A 24 -2.98 -97.35 -95.06
N LEU A 25 -3.35 -96.14 -95.53
CA LEU A 25 -4.37 -95.31 -94.90
C LEU A 25 -5.78 -95.87 -95.08
N SER A 26 -6.14 -96.43 -96.25
CA SER A 26 -7.46 -97.07 -96.41
C SER A 26 -7.60 -98.34 -95.54
N VAL A 27 -6.53 -99.13 -95.39
CA VAL A 27 -6.49 -100.26 -94.44
C VAL A 27 -6.71 -99.82 -92.97
N LEU A 28 -6.43 -98.56 -92.63
CA LEU A 28 -6.68 -98.00 -91.29
C LEU A 28 -8.11 -97.47 -91.09
N ASP A 29 -8.93 -97.38 -92.14
CA ASP A 29 -10.35 -97.00 -92.05
C ASP A 29 -11.29 -98.22 -91.91
N ASP A 30 -10.85 -99.42 -92.31
CA ASP A 30 -11.59 -100.70 -92.11
C ASP A 30 -11.55 -101.24 -90.66
N LEU A 31 -10.86 -100.57 -89.73
CA LEU A 31 -10.78 -100.98 -88.31
C LEU A 31 -12.11 -100.69 -87.58
N PRO A 32 -12.83 -101.72 -87.06
CA PRO A 32 -14.14 -101.52 -86.45
C PRO A 32 -14.06 -100.71 -85.14
N GLY A 33 -14.54 -99.47 -85.20
CA GLY A 33 -14.54 -98.55 -84.06
C GLY A 33 -15.50 -98.98 -82.94
N ALA A 34 -14.96 -99.51 -81.85
CA ALA A 34 -15.73 -99.85 -80.65
C ALA A 34 -16.48 -98.62 -80.08
N ALA A 35 -17.76 -98.80 -79.79
CA ALA A 35 -18.68 -97.70 -79.46
C ALA A 35 -18.47 -97.12 -78.05
N ASP A 36 -18.38 -95.78 -77.95
CA ASP A 36 -18.71 -95.04 -76.73
C ASP A 36 -19.12 -93.59 -77.04
N GLY A 37 -20.22 -93.12 -76.45
CA GLY A 37 -20.96 -91.93 -76.88
C GLY A 37 -20.16 -90.62 -76.76
N ARG A 38 -19.26 -90.51 -75.78
CA ARG A 38 -18.41 -89.31 -75.59
C ARG A 38 -17.22 -89.24 -76.55
N ARG A 39 -16.91 -90.32 -77.29
CA ARG A 39 -15.85 -90.32 -78.31
C ARG A 39 -16.30 -89.78 -79.65
N THR A 40 -17.61 -89.76 -79.94
CA THR A 40 -18.22 -89.35 -81.23
C THR A 40 -17.60 -88.10 -81.84
N GLY A 41 -17.59 -86.96 -81.14
CA GLY A 41 -17.01 -85.71 -81.66
C GLY A 41 -15.49 -85.76 -81.90
N ARG A 42 -14.74 -86.55 -81.11
CA ARG A 42 -13.29 -86.72 -81.28
C ARG A 42 -12.97 -87.70 -82.41
N ALA A 43 -13.77 -88.75 -82.57
CA ALA A 43 -13.69 -89.72 -83.65
C ALA A 43 -14.09 -89.10 -85.00
N ALA A 44 -15.19 -88.33 -85.04
CA ALA A 44 -15.60 -87.59 -86.24
C ALA A 44 -14.54 -86.55 -86.66
N ARG A 45 -13.91 -85.86 -85.70
CA ARG A 45 -12.78 -84.97 -85.97
C ARG A 45 -11.57 -85.74 -86.53
N VAL A 46 -11.18 -86.87 -85.93
CA VAL A 46 -10.09 -87.71 -86.43
C VAL A 46 -10.40 -88.27 -87.81
N ALA A 47 -11.65 -88.67 -88.10
CA ALA A 47 -12.07 -89.12 -89.43
C ALA A 47 -12.02 -87.99 -90.47
N ALA A 48 -12.43 -86.78 -90.11
CA ALA A 48 -12.31 -85.61 -90.98
C ALA A 48 -10.85 -85.19 -91.22
N GLU A 49 -10.00 -85.27 -90.20
CA GLU A 49 -8.55 -85.04 -90.30
C GLU A 49 -7.88 -86.12 -91.19
N ARG A 50 -8.24 -87.40 -91.01
CA ARG A 50 -7.82 -88.53 -91.88
C ARG A 50 -8.22 -88.34 -93.33
N ALA A 51 -9.51 -88.11 -93.60
CA ALA A 51 -10.03 -87.88 -94.95
C ALA A 51 -9.38 -86.64 -95.61
N GLY A 52 -9.07 -85.61 -94.81
CA GLY A 52 -8.27 -84.47 -95.22
C GLY A 52 -6.85 -84.88 -95.65
N THR A 53 -6.14 -85.68 -94.84
CA THR A 53 -4.79 -86.16 -95.18
C THR A 53 -4.78 -87.11 -96.38
N ALA A 54 -5.73 -88.05 -96.50
CA ALA A 54 -5.84 -88.93 -97.65
C ALA A 54 -6.11 -88.13 -98.94
N ARG A 55 -7.00 -87.13 -98.89
CA ARG A 55 -7.24 -86.23 -100.04
C ARG A 55 -6.00 -85.41 -100.42
N LEU A 56 -5.24 -84.92 -99.44
CA LEU A 56 -3.97 -84.20 -99.70
C LEU A 56 -2.90 -85.10 -100.32
N LEU A 57 -2.75 -86.34 -99.81
CA LEU A 57 -1.79 -87.32 -100.35
C LEU A 57 -2.18 -87.76 -101.77
N ALA A 58 -3.45 -88.01 -102.04
CA ALA A 58 -3.93 -88.33 -103.40
C ALA A 58 -3.72 -87.16 -104.38
N THR A 59 -3.94 -85.92 -103.94
CA THR A 59 -3.63 -84.72 -104.74
C THR A 59 -2.12 -84.62 -105.02
N ALA A 60 -1.27 -84.93 -104.03
CA ALA A 60 0.17 -84.89 -104.16
C ALA A 60 0.73 -85.99 -105.09
N ALA A 61 0.26 -87.24 -104.96
CA ALA A 61 0.61 -88.33 -105.86
C ALA A 61 0.22 -88.01 -107.32
N GLN A 62 -0.93 -87.37 -107.52
CA GLN A 62 -1.34 -86.88 -108.84
C GLN A 62 -0.44 -85.76 -109.38
N GLU A 63 -0.09 -84.74 -108.57
CA GLU A 63 0.85 -83.69 -108.96
C GLU A 63 2.25 -84.24 -109.29
N MET A 64 2.68 -85.30 -108.59
CA MET A 64 3.97 -85.96 -108.85
C MET A 64 3.95 -86.78 -110.14
N HIS A 65 2.87 -87.51 -110.42
CA HIS A 65 2.65 -88.18 -111.71
C HIS A 65 2.55 -87.21 -112.90
N GLN A 66 1.84 -86.10 -112.74
CA GLN A 66 1.44 -85.25 -113.88
C GLN A 66 2.39 -84.08 -114.15
N THR A 67 3.04 -83.51 -113.13
CA THR A 67 3.91 -82.33 -113.27
C THR A 67 5.26 -82.43 -112.56
N ALA A 68 5.58 -83.58 -111.95
CA ALA A 68 6.80 -83.82 -111.15
C ALA A 68 7.00 -82.78 -110.01
N THR A 69 5.89 -82.39 -109.38
CA THR A 69 5.82 -81.41 -108.29
C THR A 69 4.94 -81.91 -107.15
N PHE A 70 5.09 -81.34 -105.95
CA PHE A 70 4.34 -81.71 -104.75
C PHE A 70 3.79 -80.46 -104.03
N THR A 71 3.31 -79.50 -104.82
CA THR A 71 2.92 -78.15 -104.39
C THR A 71 1.78 -78.14 -103.38
N SER A 72 0.69 -78.90 -103.59
CA SER A 72 -0.43 -78.96 -102.63
C SER A 72 0.01 -79.47 -101.25
N LEU A 73 0.86 -80.50 -101.19
CA LEU A 73 1.41 -81.00 -99.93
C LEU A 73 2.37 -79.98 -99.29
N ALA A 74 3.23 -79.35 -100.08
CA ALA A 74 4.14 -78.31 -99.60
C ALA A 74 3.37 -77.10 -99.03
N ASP A 75 2.28 -76.67 -99.67
CA ASP A 75 1.45 -75.56 -99.18
C ASP A 75 0.56 -75.95 -97.99
N ALA A 76 0.07 -77.18 -97.92
CA ALA A 76 -0.61 -77.70 -96.72
C ALA A 76 0.35 -77.72 -95.51
N VAL A 77 1.59 -78.22 -95.70
CA VAL A 77 2.62 -78.23 -94.65
C VAL A 77 3.07 -76.80 -94.28
N ARG A 78 3.23 -75.89 -95.25
CA ARG A 78 3.48 -74.46 -94.97
C ARG A 78 2.34 -73.84 -94.16
N ALA A 79 1.09 -74.07 -94.54
CA ALA A 79 -0.09 -73.49 -93.90
C ALA A 79 -0.38 -74.09 -92.52
N ASP A 80 -0.02 -75.35 -92.26
CA ASP A 80 -0.10 -75.95 -90.92
C ASP A 80 1.07 -75.52 -90.03
N SER A 81 2.30 -75.44 -90.57
CA SER A 81 3.46 -74.87 -89.87
C SER A 81 3.20 -73.42 -89.43
N ALA A 82 2.65 -72.58 -90.33
CA ALA A 82 2.24 -71.22 -90.01
C ALA A 82 1.13 -71.17 -88.93
N ARG A 83 0.17 -72.10 -88.96
CA ARG A 83 -0.87 -72.21 -87.91
C ARG A 83 -0.29 -72.62 -86.55
N ARG A 84 0.62 -73.60 -86.53
CA ARG A 84 1.33 -74.03 -85.31
C ARG A 84 2.13 -72.88 -84.73
N HIS A 85 2.90 -72.15 -85.56
CA HIS A 85 3.67 -70.99 -85.13
C HIS A 85 2.77 -69.85 -84.61
N ALA A 86 1.62 -69.59 -85.23
CA ALA A 86 0.66 -68.59 -84.75
C ALA A 86 0.03 -68.98 -83.39
N LEU A 87 -0.25 -70.28 -83.18
CA LEU A 87 -0.72 -70.79 -81.90
C LEU A 87 0.37 -70.76 -80.81
N GLN A 88 1.63 -71.05 -81.16
CA GLN A 88 2.77 -70.90 -80.24
C GLN A 88 2.94 -69.44 -79.80
N LEU A 89 2.97 -68.49 -80.74
CA LEU A 89 3.03 -67.05 -80.41
C LEU A 89 1.84 -66.59 -79.55
N MET A 90 0.64 -67.14 -79.78
CA MET A 90 -0.53 -66.84 -78.94
C MET A 90 -0.35 -67.35 -77.50
N LEU A 91 0.17 -68.57 -77.34
CA LEU A 91 0.37 -69.22 -76.04
C LEU A 91 1.58 -68.64 -75.28
N GLU A 92 2.64 -68.23 -75.98
CA GLU A 92 3.73 -67.42 -75.43
C GLU A 92 3.23 -66.06 -74.94
N ARG A 93 2.35 -65.39 -75.73
CA ARG A 93 1.75 -64.13 -75.30
C ARG A 93 0.81 -64.30 -74.09
N ASP A 94 0.07 -65.40 -74.01
CA ASP A 94 -0.85 -65.67 -72.90
C ASP A 94 -0.12 -66.11 -71.61
N THR A 95 0.95 -66.90 -71.73
CA THR A 95 1.85 -67.22 -70.60
C THR A 95 2.60 -65.97 -70.10
N ALA A 96 3.04 -65.08 -71.00
CA ALA A 96 3.57 -63.77 -70.61
C ALA A 96 2.51 -62.85 -69.96
N ALA A 97 1.27 -62.85 -70.47
CA ALA A 97 0.16 -62.07 -69.91
C ALA A 97 -0.24 -62.57 -68.51
N THR A 98 -0.35 -63.89 -68.31
CA THR A 98 -0.66 -64.49 -67.01
C THR A 98 0.48 -64.32 -66.00
N HIS A 99 1.74 -64.45 -66.41
CA HIS A 99 2.90 -64.14 -65.56
C HIS A 99 2.94 -62.67 -65.12
N THR A 100 2.71 -61.73 -66.05
CA THR A 100 2.66 -60.29 -65.71
C THR A 100 1.44 -59.94 -64.86
N LEU A 101 0.30 -60.62 -65.03
CA LEU A 101 -0.86 -60.51 -64.13
C LEU A 101 -0.55 -61.02 -62.71
N ALA A 102 0.14 -62.15 -62.59
CA ALA A 102 0.55 -62.71 -61.30
C ALA A 102 1.53 -61.77 -60.57
N SER A 103 2.54 -61.26 -61.27
CA SER A 103 3.49 -60.27 -60.76
C SER A 103 2.79 -58.98 -60.30
N ARG A 104 1.87 -58.43 -61.12
CA ARG A 104 1.08 -57.25 -60.75
C ARG A 104 0.16 -57.48 -59.55
N ARG A 105 -0.43 -58.68 -59.41
CA ARG A 105 -1.23 -59.05 -58.22
C ARG A 105 -0.38 -59.12 -56.95
N LEU A 106 0.83 -59.69 -57.04
CA LEU A 106 1.77 -59.74 -55.91
C LEU A 106 2.22 -58.34 -55.48
N LEU A 107 2.54 -57.46 -56.45
CA LEU A 107 2.84 -56.06 -56.16
C LEU A 107 1.66 -55.32 -55.52
N LEU A 108 0.44 -55.48 -56.06
CA LEU A 108 -0.75 -54.86 -55.50
C LEU A 108 -1.02 -55.31 -54.04
N ALA A 109 -0.86 -56.61 -53.75
CA ALA A 109 -0.99 -57.14 -52.39
C ALA A 109 0.09 -56.59 -51.44
N ARG A 110 1.33 -56.39 -51.93
CA ARG A 110 2.42 -55.78 -51.16
C ARG A 110 2.14 -54.31 -50.85
N GLU A 111 1.70 -53.52 -51.83
CA GLU A 111 1.32 -52.12 -51.61
C GLU A 111 0.13 -52.01 -50.64
N GLN A 112 -0.86 -52.91 -50.75
CA GLN A 112 -1.97 -52.98 -49.79
C GLN A 112 -1.51 -53.29 -48.36
N ALA A 113 -0.54 -54.18 -48.18
CA ALA A 113 0.05 -54.45 -46.85
C ALA A 113 0.81 -53.22 -46.31
N LEU A 114 1.69 -52.61 -47.12
CA LEU A 114 2.45 -51.41 -46.71
C LEU A 114 1.53 -50.23 -46.35
N LEU A 115 0.42 -50.05 -47.09
CA LEU A 115 -0.59 -49.05 -46.78
C LEU A 115 -1.37 -49.39 -45.49
N ALA A 116 -1.67 -50.66 -45.24
CA ALA A 116 -2.33 -51.09 -44.00
C ALA A 116 -1.42 -50.87 -42.77
N ASP A 117 -0.15 -51.22 -42.87
CA ASP A 117 0.85 -50.98 -41.82
C ASP A 117 1.02 -49.48 -41.55
N ALA A 118 1.15 -48.66 -42.61
CA ALA A 118 1.27 -47.20 -42.48
C ALA A 118 0.00 -46.55 -41.89
N LEU A 119 -1.19 -47.06 -42.23
CA LEU A 119 -2.45 -46.62 -41.63
C LEU A 119 -2.53 -47.00 -40.15
N ALA A 120 -2.15 -48.23 -39.78
CA ALA A 120 -2.11 -48.68 -38.39
C ALA A 120 -1.15 -47.82 -37.55
N ASP A 121 0.03 -47.49 -38.09
CA ASP A 121 1.02 -46.68 -37.40
C ASP A 121 0.60 -45.20 -37.28
N CYS A 122 -0.10 -44.66 -38.29
CA CYS A 122 -0.75 -43.35 -38.20
C CYS A 122 -1.90 -43.32 -37.17
N VAL A 123 -2.73 -44.37 -37.09
CA VAL A 123 -3.80 -44.48 -36.08
C VAL A 123 -3.20 -44.57 -34.67
N ARG A 124 -2.15 -45.37 -34.48
CA ARG A 124 -1.42 -45.49 -33.22
C ARG A 124 -0.87 -44.12 -32.76
N ARG A 125 -0.13 -43.41 -33.63
CA ARG A 125 0.40 -42.07 -33.32
C ARG A 125 -0.70 -41.04 -33.06
N ALA A 126 -1.82 -41.11 -33.78
CA ALA A 126 -2.97 -40.25 -33.55
C ALA A 126 -3.67 -40.53 -32.22
N GLN A 127 -3.58 -41.75 -31.69
CA GLN A 127 -4.07 -42.09 -30.35
C GLN A 127 -3.07 -41.63 -29.27
N GLU A 128 -1.78 -41.92 -29.43
CA GLU A 128 -0.71 -41.44 -28.52
C GLU A 128 -0.76 -39.92 -28.33
N LEU A 129 -0.98 -39.16 -29.41
CA LEU A 129 -1.13 -37.70 -29.36
C LEU A 129 -2.43 -37.22 -28.70
N ARG A 130 -3.52 -38.00 -28.76
CA ARG A 130 -4.77 -37.69 -28.04
C ARG A 130 -4.62 -37.92 -26.54
N ASP A 131 -4.00 -39.03 -26.16
CA ASP A 131 -3.82 -39.41 -24.77
C ASP A 131 -2.87 -38.41 -24.08
N ALA A 132 -1.74 -38.07 -24.71
CA ALA A 132 -0.84 -37.01 -24.23
C ALA A 132 -1.52 -35.62 -24.14
N ALA A 133 -2.41 -35.28 -25.08
CA ALA A 133 -3.18 -34.02 -25.01
C ALA A 133 -4.23 -34.03 -23.88
N ALA A 134 -4.83 -35.19 -23.59
CA ALA A 134 -5.77 -35.37 -22.48
C ALA A 134 -5.04 -35.29 -21.13
N GLU A 135 -3.88 -35.94 -20.99
CA GLU A 135 -3.02 -35.85 -19.80
C GLU A 135 -2.57 -34.41 -19.53
N ALA A 136 -2.08 -33.71 -20.55
CA ALA A 136 -1.69 -32.30 -20.44
C ALA A 136 -2.86 -31.40 -20.03
N ALA A 137 -4.06 -31.62 -20.57
CA ALA A 137 -5.26 -30.89 -20.19
C ALA A 137 -5.68 -31.15 -18.73
N VAL A 138 -5.52 -32.39 -18.24
CA VAL A 138 -5.78 -32.74 -16.84
C VAL A 138 -4.73 -32.11 -15.91
N SER A 139 -3.44 -32.15 -16.25
CA SER A 139 -2.37 -31.53 -15.46
C SER A 139 -2.59 -30.02 -15.33
N ALA A 140 -2.79 -29.32 -16.45
CA ALA A 140 -3.07 -27.88 -16.46
C ALA A 140 -4.34 -27.51 -15.66
N ALA A 141 -5.37 -28.37 -15.67
CA ALA A 141 -6.59 -28.18 -14.87
C ALA A 141 -6.39 -28.46 -13.37
N VAL A 142 -5.38 -29.23 -12.96
CA VAL A 142 -4.97 -29.43 -11.56
C VAL A 142 -4.06 -28.27 -11.11
N GLU A 143 -3.06 -27.90 -11.90
CA GLU A 143 -2.17 -26.76 -11.67
C GLU A 143 -2.96 -25.45 -11.53
N GLN A 144 -3.92 -25.18 -12.42
CA GLN A 144 -4.79 -24.00 -12.31
C GLN A 144 -5.61 -24.00 -11.01
N LYS A 145 -6.04 -25.16 -10.51
CA LYS A 145 -6.76 -25.27 -9.21
C LYS A 145 -5.81 -25.11 -8.02
N PHE A 146 -4.56 -25.54 -8.15
CA PHE A 146 -3.53 -25.34 -7.12
C PHE A 146 -3.18 -23.85 -7.01
N VAL A 147 -2.76 -23.21 -8.11
CA VAL A 147 -2.38 -21.79 -8.14
C VAL A 147 -3.52 -20.90 -7.63
N ARG A 148 -4.77 -21.15 -8.02
CA ARG A 148 -5.93 -20.39 -7.50
C ARG A 148 -6.18 -20.55 -6.01
N ARG A 149 -5.79 -21.68 -5.39
CA ARG A 149 -5.89 -21.89 -3.94
C ARG A 149 -4.71 -21.24 -3.22
N GLU A 150 -3.52 -21.33 -3.80
CA GLU A 150 -2.29 -20.70 -3.33
C GLU A 150 -2.42 -19.17 -3.31
N THR A 151 -2.93 -18.54 -4.38
CA THR A 151 -3.16 -17.08 -4.40
C THR A 151 -4.18 -16.65 -3.35
N VAL A 152 -5.31 -17.35 -3.22
CA VAL A 152 -6.32 -17.04 -2.18
C VAL A 152 -5.75 -17.20 -0.77
N ALA A 153 -4.99 -18.26 -0.50
CA ALA A 153 -4.34 -18.47 0.80
C ALA A 153 -3.30 -17.37 1.11
N HIS A 154 -2.54 -16.91 0.11
CA HIS A 154 -1.62 -15.78 0.26
C HIS A 154 -2.35 -14.45 0.48
N GLU A 155 -3.44 -14.19 -0.24
CA GLU A 155 -4.30 -13.00 -0.06
C GLU A 155 -4.93 -12.98 1.34
N GLU A 156 -5.45 -14.11 1.82
CA GLU A 156 -6.00 -14.27 3.17
C GLU A 156 -4.93 -14.09 4.24
N ALA A 157 -3.76 -14.71 4.10
CA ALA A 157 -2.64 -14.57 5.05
C ALA A 157 -2.11 -13.12 5.11
N ALA A 158 -1.95 -12.47 3.96
CA ALA A 158 -1.54 -11.06 3.88
C ALA A 158 -2.59 -10.14 4.51
N ARG A 159 -3.88 -10.37 4.20
CA ARG A 159 -5.00 -9.62 4.80
C ARG A 159 -5.04 -9.77 6.31
N MET A 160 -4.89 -10.98 6.84
CA MET A 160 -4.86 -11.23 8.28
C MET A 160 -3.66 -10.54 8.96
N HIS A 161 -2.49 -10.51 8.32
CA HIS A 161 -1.35 -9.72 8.80
C HIS A 161 -1.66 -8.22 8.82
N CYS A 162 -2.20 -7.66 7.73
CA CYS A 162 -2.57 -6.24 7.64
C CYS A 162 -3.57 -5.86 8.73
N VAL A 163 -4.69 -6.59 8.87
CA VAL A 163 -5.71 -6.33 9.90
C VAL A 163 -5.15 -6.44 11.32
N SER A 164 -4.26 -7.42 11.58
CA SER A 164 -3.57 -7.53 12.87
C SER A 164 -2.68 -6.31 13.18
N THR A 165 -1.92 -5.83 12.18
CA THR A 165 -1.10 -4.62 12.36
C THR A 165 -1.93 -3.34 12.47
N GLU A 166 -3.05 -3.25 11.76
CA GLU A 166 -3.98 -2.11 11.83
C GLU A 166 -4.65 -2.04 13.19
N ASN A 167 -5.17 -3.16 13.71
CA ASN A 167 -5.76 -3.23 15.05
C ASN A 167 -4.78 -2.78 16.14
N ARG A 168 -3.52 -3.27 16.10
CA ARG A 168 -2.48 -2.83 17.05
C ARG A 168 -2.23 -1.32 16.98
N LEU A 169 -2.18 -0.74 15.78
CA LEU A 169 -1.99 0.71 15.59
C LEU A 169 -3.21 1.52 16.05
N VAL A 170 -4.42 0.99 15.91
CA VAL A 170 -5.67 1.59 16.45
C VAL A 170 -5.68 1.56 17.98
N GLU A 171 -5.26 0.46 18.59
CA GLU A 171 -5.10 0.34 20.05
C GLU A 171 -4.03 1.31 20.58
N GLU A 172 -2.85 1.35 19.96
CA GLU A 172 -1.78 2.29 20.30
C GLU A 172 -2.24 3.76 20.17
N ARG A 173 -2.93 4.11 19.09
CA ARG A 173 -3.58 5.42 18.92
C ARG A 173 -4.58 5.71 20.05
N GLY A 174 -5.39 4.72 20.44
CA GLY A 174 -6.34 4.83 21.56
C GLY A 174 -5.66 5.07 22.91
N VAL A 175 -4.46 4.50 23.15
CA VAL A 175 -3.65 4.78 24.33
C VAL A 175 -3.07 6.20 24.28
N TRP A 176 -2.57 6.66 23.13
CA TRP A 176 -2.02 8.01 23.00
C TRP A 176 -3.09 9.11 23.15
N ILE A 177 -4.29 8.92 22.60
CA ILE A 177 -5.42 9.86 22.80
C ILE A 177 -5.72 10.01 24.29
N LYS A 178 -5.86 8.90 25.03
CA LYS A 178 -6.12 8.92 26.48
C LYS A 178 -5.01 9.60 27.29
N LYS A 179 -3.75 9.50 26.87
CA LYS A 179 -2.64 10.25 27.51
C LYS A 179 -2.79 11.75 27.28
N ILE A 180 -3.05 12.18 26.05
CA ILE A 180 -3.25 13.60 25.70
C ILE A 180 -4.46 14.18 26.45
N GLU A 181 -5.56 13.44 26.57
CA GLU A 181 -6.73 13.81 27.37
C GLU A 181 -6.38 13.98 28.86
N LEU A 182 -5.59 13.06 29.44
CA LEU A 182 -5.13 13.15 30.82
C LEU A 182 -4.13 14.28 31.06
N GLU A 183 -3.24 14.55 30.10
CA GLU A 183 -2.28 15.66 30.14
C GLU A 183 -3.00 17.01 30.06
N GLY A 184 -4.03 17.14 29.20
CA GLY A 184 -4.92 18.30 29.16
C GLY A 184 -5.66 18.51 30.50
N LEU A 185 -6.32 17.46 31.02
CA LEU A 185 -7.01 17.52 32.32
C LEU A 185 -6.07 17.80 33.51
N ALA A 186 -4.78 17.50 33.39
CA ALA A 186 -3.77 17.87 34.37
C ALA A 186 -3.34 19.34 34.21
N HIS A 187 -3.11 19.80 32.97
CA HIS A 187 -2.80 21.19 32.65
C HIS A 187 -3.91 22.13 33.14
N ASP A 188 -5.17 21.85 32.80
CA ASP A 188 -6.33 22.65 33.21
C ASP A 188 -6.37 22.81 34.73
N LYS A 189 -6.21 21.72 35.48
CA LYS A 189 -6.18 21.74 36.96
C LYS A 189 -5.01 22.52 37.55
N ILE A 190 -3.85 22.51 36.88
CA ILE A 190 -2.68 23.30 37.28
C ILE A 190 -2.96 24.79 37.03
N MET A 191 -3.53 25.15 35.88
CA MET A 191 -3.92 26.52 35.56
C MET A 191 -4.99 27.04 36.53
N ASP A 192 -6.01 26.22 36.82
CA ASP A 192 -7.05 26.48 37.82
C ASP A 192 -6.48 26.78 39.21
N PHE A 193 -5.50 25.98 39.65
CA PHE A 193 -4.83 26.15 40.94
C PHE A 193 -3.98 27.43 40.96
N LEU A 194 -3.15 27.65 39.93
CA LEU A 194 -2.29 28.83 39.83
C LEU A 194 -3.10 30.13 39.75
N THR A 195 -4.24 30.11 39.06
CA THR A 195 -5.15 31.27 38.97
C THR A 195 -5.72 31.61 40.33
N ARG A 196 -6.28 30.63 41.06
CA ARG A 196 -6.80 30.83 42.42
C ARG A 196 -5.73 31.28 43.42
N GLN A 197 -4.50 30.77 43.30
CA GLN A 197 -3.39 31.21 44.15
C GLN A 197 -2.95 32.65 43.83
N ARG A 198 -2.95 33.04 42.55
CA ARG A 198 -2.70 34.43 42.12
C ARG A 198 -3.78 35.37 42.66
N GLU A 199 -5.06 35.04 42.46
CA GLU A 199 -6.20 35.83 42.94
C GLU A 199 -6.18 36.02 44.46
N GLU A 200 -5.86 34.97 45.22
CA GLU A 200 -5.76 35.03 46.68
C GLU A 200 -4.58 35.92 47.14
N VAL A 201 -3.43 35.86 46.47
CA VAL A 201 -2.29 36.74 46.77
C VAL A 201 -2.58 38.19 46.38
N GLU A 202 -3.25 38.43 45.26
CA GLU A 202 -3.66 39.78 44.83
C GLU A 202 -4.66 40.39 45.82
N ARG A 203 -5.67 39.63 46.26
CA ARG A 203 -6.59 40.02 47.34
C ARG A 203 -5.86 40.37 48.64
N GLN A 204 -4.88 39.58 49.06
CA GLN A 204 -4.08 39.87 50.25
C GLN A 204 -3.26 41.16 50.08
N VAL A 205 -2.70 41.42 48.89
CA VAL A 205 -1.97 42.66 48.60
C VAL A 205 -2.91 43.87 48.66
N GLU A 206 -4.13 43.78 48.09
CA GLU A 206 -5.15 44.84 48.20
C GLU A 206 -5.54 45.11 49.65
N GLU A 207 -5.79 44.08 50.47
CA GLU A 207 -6.09 44.21 51.89
C GLU A 207 -4.95 44.89 52.68
N TRP A 208 -3.69 44.57 52.37
CA TRP A 208 -2.53 45.23 52.99
C TRP A 208 -2.33 46.67 52.51
N MET A 209 -2.61 47.00 51.25
CA MET A 209 -2.55 48.38 50.74
C MET A 209 -3.60 49.26 51.43
N VAL A 210 -4.88 48.86 51.41
CA VAL A 210 -5.98 49.62 52.04
C VAL A 210 -5.72 49.82 53.53
N LYS A 211 -5.22 48.78 54.23
CA LYS A 211 -4.84 48.90 55.64
C LYS A 211 -3.68 49.88 55.86
N TYR A 212 -2.64 49.81 55.03
CA TYR A 212 -1.48 50.71 55.13
C TYR A 212 -1.87 52.18 54.87
N GLU A 213 -2.75 52.42 53.90
CA GLU A 213 -3.32 53.74 53.64
C GLU A 213 -4.12 54.23 54.85
N GLN A 214 -5.05 53.43 55.39
CA GLN A 214 -5.84 53.78 56.57
C GLN A 214 -4.99 54.03 57.82
N ASP A 215 -3.99 53.19 58.09
CA ASP A 215 -3.04 53.40 59.19
C ASP A 215 -2.24 54.71 58.98
N THR A 216 -1.82 55.00 57.75
CA THR A 216 -1.08 56.23 57.40
C THR A 216 -1.93 57.48 57.57
N GLU A 217 -3.17 57.49 57.06
CA GLU A 217 -4.13 58.59 57.26
C GLU A 217 -4.44 58.81 58.75
N SER A 218 -4.63 57.71 59.51
CA SER A 218 -4.85 57.78 60.96
C SER A 218 -3.67 58.42 61.69
N LYS A 219 -2.41 58.07 61.34
CA LYS A 219 -1.22 58.72 61.91
C LYS A 219 -1.08 60.17 61.47
N ALA A 220 -1.36 60.51 60.21
CA ALA A 220 -1.33 61.88 59.72
C ALA A 220 -2.35 62.76 60.45
N SER A 221 -3.60 62.28 60.59
CA SER A 221 -4.66 62.97 61.34
C SER A 221 -4.29 63.19 62.81
N ALA A 222 -3.73 62.18 63.48
CA ALA A 222 -3.25 62.31 64.86
C ALA A 222 -2.11 63.33 64.99
N ILE A 223 -1.19 63.38 64.01
CA ILE A 223 -0.10 64.38 63.97
C ILE A 223 -0.66 65.79 63.80
N GLU A 224 -1.64 66.01 62.92
CA GLU A 224 -2.28 67.33 62.76
C GLU A 224 -3.10 67.74 64.01
N SER A 225 -3.78 66.81 64.67
CA SER A 225 -4.44 67.10 65.97
C SER A 225 -3.44 67.57 67.02
N ILE A 226 -2.31 66.86 67.17
CA ILE A 226 -1.26 67.23 68.13
C ILE A 226 -0.59 68.56 67.76
N LYS A 227 -0.41 68.85 66.46
CA LYS A 227 0.07 70.17 65.99
C LYS A 227 -0.92 71.29 66.33
N HIS A 228 -2.22 71.06 66.13
CA HIS A 228 -3.27 72.03 66.42
C HIS A 228 -3.38 72.29 67.93
N GLU A 229 -3.45 71.24 68.75
CA GLU A 229 -3.40 71.35 70.22
C GLU A 229 -2.14 72.09 70.70
N ARG A 230 -0.97 71.81 70.11
CA ARG A 230 0.27 72.51 70.43
C ARG A 230 0.18 73.99 70.07
N ALA A 231 -0.35 74.35 68.90
CA ALA A 231 -0.55 75.74 68.50
C ALA A 231 -1.50 76.47 69.48
N THR A 232 -2.69 75.93 69.70
CA THR A 232 -3.68 76.49 70.64
C THR A 232 -3.16 76.58 72.08
N ASN A 233 -2.22 75.73 72.50
CA ASN A 233 -1.57 75.85 73.81
C ASN A 233 -0.44 76.90 73.82
N VAL A 234 0.29 77.10 72.71
CA VAL A 234 1.20 78.24 72.55
C VAL A 234 0.42 79.56 72.59
N ASP A 235 -0.69 79.68 71.85
CA ASP A 235 -1.55 80.88 71.86
C ASP A 235 -2.00 81.25 73.28
N LYS A 236 -2.39 80.25 74.10
CA LYS A 236 -2.75 80.45 75.52
C LYS A 236 -1.55 80.86 76.38
N PHE A 237 -0.36 80.31 76.15
CA PHE A 237 0.84 80.71 76.88
C PHE A 237 1.24 82.15 76.54
N GLU A 238 1.15 82.56 75.28
CA GLU A 238 1.42 83.94 74.86
C GLU A 238 0.40 84.92 75.47
N GLN A 239 -0.90 84.58 75.48
CA GLN A 239 -1.93 85.35 76.20
C GLN A 239 -1.66 85.44 77.70
N LEU A 240 -1.23 84.35 78.35
CA LEU A 240 -0.88 84.37 79.77
C LEU A 240 0.35 85.23 80.05
N VAL A 241 1.37 85.19 79.20
CA VAL A 241 2.56 86.07 79.30
C VAL A 241 2.15 87.54 79.20
N GLN A 242 1.34 87.91 78.19
CA GLN A 242 0.82 89.27 78.04
C GLN A 242 0.03 89.72 79.28
N MET A 243 -0.85 88.87 79.81
CA MET A 243 -1.58 89.15 81.07
C MET A 243 -0.64 89.34 82.28
N TYR A 244 0.47 88.59 82.36
CA TYR A 244 1.46 88.77 83.42
C TYR A 244 2.27 90.07 83.25
N GLU A 245 2.65 90.44 82.03
CA GLU A 245 3.32 91.70 81.71
C GLU A 245 2.44 92.91 82.02
N GLU A 246 1.14 92.86 81.67
CA GLU A 246 0.15 93.87 82.04
C GLU A 246 -0.03 94.01 83.56
N LEU A 247 -0.12 92.89 84.29
CA LEU A 247 -0.24 92.88 85.74
C LEU A 247 1.05 93.35 86.44
N GLU A 248 2.23 93.03 85.92
CA GLU A 248 3.50 93.53 86.44
C GLU A 248 3.61 95.04 86.22
N HIS A 249 3.31 95.54 85.02
CA HIS A 249 3.25 96.97 84.72
C HIS A 249 2.25 97.70 85.63
N ALA A 250 1.06 97.14 85.85
CA ALA A 250 0.06 97.69 86.79
C ALA A 250 0.59 97.71 88.24
N MET A 251 1.28 96.65 88.69
CA MET A 251 1.93 96.64 90.00
C MET A 251 3.09 97.64 90.12
N GLU A 252 3.85 97.89 89.05
CA GLU A 252 4.88 98.93 89.04
C GLU A 252 4.27 100.33 89.10
N GLU A 253 3.17 100.58 88.38
CA GLU A 253 2.40 101.81 88.53
C GLU A 253 1.86 101.99 89.96
N GLU A 254 1.26 100.95 90.56
CA GLU A 254 0.76 100.97 91.95
C GLU A 254 1.89 101.29 92.94
N LYS A 255 3.04 100.61 92.83
CA LYS A 255 4.24 100.90 93.65
C LYS A 255 4.69 102.35 93.48
N ARG A 256 4.72 102.86 92.24
CA ARG A 256 5.11 104.24 91.89
C ARG A 256 4.14 105.27 92.47
N LYS A 257 2.83 105.05 92.32
CA LYS A 257 1.75 105.88 92.92
C LYS A 257 1.92 105.92 94.44
N ALA A 258 2.02 104.76 95.10
CA ALA A 258 2.20 104.66 96.54
C ALA A 258 3.51 105.32 97.04
N ASP A 259 4.60 105.26 96.29
CA ASP A 259 5.85 105.96 96.64
C ASP A 259 5.77 107.47 96.41
N ASP A 260 5.05 107.95 95.39
CA ASP A 260 4.79 109.37 95.20
C ASP A 260 3.82 109.93 96.25
N GLU A 261 2.85 109.14 96.71
CA GLU A 261 2.03 109.45 97.90
C GLU A 261 2.88 109.52 99.18
N LYS A 262 3.78 108.54 99.43
CA LYS A 262 4.73 108.60 100.57
C LYS A 262 5.59 109.86 100.52
N LYS A 263 6.09 110.24 99.33
CA LYS A 263 6.86 111.49 99.11
C LYS A 263 5.99 112.72 99.41
N LEU A 264 4.72 112.73 98.98
CA LEU A 264 3.77 113.81 99.25
C LEU A 264 3.44 113.94 100.75
N LEU A 265 3.13 112.83 101.42
CA LEU A 265 2.87 112.78 102.86
C LEU A 265 4.10 113.21 103.66
N MET A 266 5.30 112.78 103.27
CA MET A 266 6.55 113.25 103.88
C MET A 266 6.77 114.77 103.70
N ARG A 267 6.44 115.33 102.53
CA ARG A 267 6.43 116.80 102.32
C ARG A 267 5.41 117.49 103.24
N GLN A 268 4.19 116.96 103.35
CA GLN A 268 3.17 117.49 104.26
C GLN A 268 3.62 117.45 105.73
N ILE A 269 4.19 116.33 106.19
CA ILE A 269 4.76 116.18 107.54
C ILE A 269 5.92 117.15 107.76
N GLN A 270 6.79 117.38 106.77
CA GLN A 270 7.84 118.39 106.87
C GLN A 270 7.27 119.81 106.98
N CYS A 271 6.24 120.16 106.21
CA CYS A 271 5.53 121.44 106.31
C CYS A 271 4.85 121.61 107.67
N ALA A 272 4.11 120.61 108.15
CA ALA A 272 3.52 120.59 109.49
C ALA A 272 4.59 120.76 110.59
N ARG A 273 5.74 120.07 110.48
CA ARG A 273 6.89 120.24 111.39
C ARG A 273 7.56 121.61 111.27
N ARG A 274 7.42 122.36 110.17
CA ARG A 274 7.86 123.77 110.06
C ARG A 274 6.86 124.70 110.76
N ILE A 275 5.55 124.52 110.51
CA ILE A 275 4.48 125.27 111.18
C ILE A 275 4.51 125.07 112.70
N GLN A 276 4.62 123.83 113.17
CA GLN A 276 4.75 123.51 114.60
C GLN A 276 6.00 124.14 115.24
N ARG A 277 7.15 124.18 114.54
CA ARG A 277 8.36 124.85 115.05
C ARG A 277 8.22 126.37 115.08
N TRP A 278 7.55 126.96 114.10
CA TRP A 278 7.20 128.39 114.10
C TRP A 278 6.24 128.74 115.26
N TRP A 279 5.20 127.93 115.47
CA TRP A 279 4.22 128.15 116.54
C TRP A 279 4.80 127.90 117.94
N LYS A 280 5.67 126.89 118.10
CA LYS A 280 6.47 126.73 119.34
C LYS A 280 7.35 127.95 119.61
N LYS A 281 8.06 128.50 118.61
CA LYS A 281 8.82 129.76 118.79
C LYS A 281 7.96 130.96 119.19
N ILE A 282 6.69 131.02 118.77
CA ILE A 282 5.75 132.08 119.19
C ILE A 282 5.27 131.86 120.63
N LEU A 283 5.01 130.61 121.03
CA LEU A 283 4.69 130.25 122.42
C LEU A 283 5.88 130.48 123.37
N GLU A 284 7.10 130.14 122.94
CA GLU A 284 8.35 130.42 123.67
C GLU A 284 8.56 131.93 123.87
N LYS A 285 8.30 132.76 122.84
CA LYS A 285 8.29 134.22 122.99
C LYS A 285 7.23 134.71 123.99
N LYS A 286 6.03 134.13 124.00
CA LYS A 286 4.99 134.43 125.02
C LYS A 286 5.37 133.96 126.43
N ALA A 287 6.10 132.84 126.57
CA ALA A 287 6.54 132.31 127.85
C ALA A 287 7.70 133.12 128.44
N ALA A 288 8.71 133.46 127.63
CA ALA A 288 9.85 134.28 128.03
C ALA A 288 9.44 135.66 128.56
N ALA A 289 8.31 136.21 128.09
CA ALA A 289 7.75 137.46 128.59
C ALA A 289 7.21 137.41 130.04
N LYS A 290 6.96 136.21 130.60
CA LYS A 290 6.42 136.05 131.97
C LYS A 290 7.44 135.62 133.03
N ALA A 291 8.65 135.21 132.65
CA ALA A 291 9.62 134.54 133.54
C ALA A 291 10.58 135.50 134.31
N LYS A 292 10.18 136.73 134.62
CA LYS A 292 10.99 137.72 135.38
C LYS A 292 10.43 138.00 136.80
N ALA A 293 10.27 136.97 137.65
CA ALA A 293 9.95 137.17 139.07
C ALA A 293 10.40 136.01 140.01
N LYS A 294 11.21 136.37 141.02
CA LYS A 294 11.49 135.66 142.30
C LYS A 294 12.34 134.36 142.29
N LYS A 295 12.91 134.04 143.48
CA LYS A 295 13.96 133.05 143.88
C LYS A 295 13.98 132.96 145.43
N PRO A 296 14.76 132.10 146.15
CA PRO A 296 15.57 130.90 145.80
C PRO A 296 14.98 129.63 146.54
N LYS A 297 15.61 128.67 147.28
CA LYS A 297 16.99 128.30 147.71
C LYS A 297 17.06 126.83 148.27
N GLY A 298 18.16 126.09 148.02
CA GLY A 298 18.66 124.94 148.84
C GLY A 298 18.07 123.52 148.59
N GLU A 299 18.74 122.40 148.92
CA GLU A 299 20.17 122.14 149.25
C GLU A 299 20.57 120.62 149.21
N LYS A 300 21.77 120.25 148.69
CA LYS A 300 22.64 119.00 148.85
C LYS A 300 21.99 117.57 148.83
N LYS A 301 22.60 116.48 148.31
CA LYS A 301 23.96 115.94 148.62
C LYS A 301 24.41 114.74 147.72
N LYS A 302 25.66 114.79 147.21
CA LYS A 302 26.66 113.74 146.81
C LYS A 302 26.30 112.29 146.31
N GLY A 303 26.97 111.90 145.20
CA GLY A 303 27.57 110.55 144.94
C GLY A 303 27.28 109.96 143.55
N LYS A 304 28.10 109.12 142.88
CA LYS A 304 29.55 108.80 142.95
C LYS A 304 29.95 108.05 141.65
N LYS A 305 31.14 108.32 141.09
CA LYS A 305 31.84 107.58 140.01
C LYS A 305 31.52 106.07 139.88
N LYS A 306 31.30 105.60 138.64
CA LYS A 306 32.41 105.07 137.82
C LYS A 306 32.25 105.52 136.37
#